data_AF-A0A8H4TDV8-F1
#
_entry.id   AF-A0A8H4TDV8-F1
#
_cell.length_a   1.000
_cell.length_b   1.000
_cell.length_c   1.000
_cell.angle_alpha   90.00
_cell.angle_beta   90.00
_cell.angle_gamma   90.00
#
_symmetry.space_group_name_H-M   'P 1'
#
loop_
_entity.id
_entity.type
_entity.pdbx_description
1 polymer ?
#
loop_
_entity_poly.entity_id
_entity_poly.type
_entity_poly.pdbx_seq_one_letter_code
_entity_poly.pdbx_strand_id
1 'polypeptide(L)'
;MSTTEPSKDDVAKSPDTEKAKDNADSADGQELKFTPEEEEGLVKESTASKDEANTLFAAKKYQEALDKYDDAINSCPNYLHYPRAVIYSNIAACHIQLEDWKETIKSASDSLRALEKLEQSDPRLSPDGKNSDKKKEKKEDHDVEEEIISSGASRAAPVPSADDEELKTLQANIQRIRCKALMRRARGRSQAGGWHNLAGAEEDCKALAAKPESLAPADLRVVRKQLRDLPPRVKAAQEKEMGEMWGKLKDLGNGILKPFGLSTNNFQMVKDEKTGGYSMNFQPGGSS
;
A
#
# COMPACT_ATOMS: atom_id res chain seq x y z
N MET A 1 -19.64 -34.78 -69.79
CA MET A 1 -18.75 -33.89 -70.55
C MET A 1 -18.33 -32.74 -69.65
N SER A 2 -17.15 -32.17 -69.90
CA SER A 2 -16.56 -30.90 -69.44
C SER A 2 -17.10 -30.25 -68.15
N THR A 3 -16.37 -30.14 -67.03
CA THR A 3 -15.06 -29.49 -66.75
C THR A 3 -15.06 -27.96 -66.69
N THR A 4 -14.38 -27.47 -65.64
CA THR A 4 -13.64 -26.21 -65.51
C THR A 4 -14.33 -24.98 -64.91
N GLU A 5 -13.59 -24.37 -63.98
CA GLU A 5 -13.78 -23.05 -63.35
C GLU A 5 -13.67 -21.89 -64.38
N PRO A 6 -13.80 -20.62 -63.95
CA PRO A 6 -12.54 -19.94 -63.63
C PRO A 6 -12.58 -19.03 -62.38
N SER A 7 -11.39 -18.59 -62.01
CA SER A 7 -11.07 -17.75 -60.86
C SER A 7 -10.81 -16.29 -61.28
N LYS A 8 -11.01 -15.38 -60.31
CA LYS A 8 -10.19 -14.17 -60.04
C LYS A 8 -10.26 -12.86 -60.88
N ASP A 9 -9.86 -11.83 -60.14
CA ASP A 9 -9.33 -10.49 -60.50
C ASP A 9 -10.31 -9.30 -60.70
N ASP A 10 -10.00 -8.05 -60.29
CA ASP A 10 -9.21 -7.50 -59.15
C ASP A 10 -9.45 -5.94 -59.08
N VAL A 11 -8.91 -5.23 -58.05
CA VAL A 11 -8.78 -3.76 -57.90
C VAL A 11 -10.12 -3.01 -57.64
N ALA A 12 -10.33 -2.10 -56.66
CA ALA A 12 -9.52 -1.24 -55.76
C ALA A 12 -10.38 -0.84 -54.51
N LYS A 13 -9.96 -0.12 -53.45
CA LYS A 13 -8.66 0.36 -52.88
C LYS A 13 -8.91 0.93 -51.45
N SER A 14 -7.89 0.97 -50.59
CA SER A 14 -7.85 1.47 -49.19
C SER A 14 -7.95 3.03 -49.05
N PRO A 15 -8.03 3.66 -47.84
CA PRO A 15 -7.54 3.21 -46.53
C PRO A 15 -8.36 3.56 -45.25
N ASP A 16 -7.80 3.14 -44.11
CA ASP A 16 -7.88 3.66 -42.72
C ASP A 16 -9.15 4.35 -42.19
N THR A 17 -9.70 3.80 -41.10
CA THR A 17 -10.52 4.54 -40.13
C THR A 17 -10.08 4.24 -38.71
N GLU A 18 -9.92 5.31 -37.95
CA GLU A 18 -9.11 5.44 -36.74
C GLU A 18 -9.58 4.60 -35.54
N LYS A 19 -8.59 4.14 -34.75
CA LYS A 19 -8.83 3.81 -33.34
C LYS A 19 -9.18 5.08 -32.58
N ALA A 20 -10.44 5.24 -32.19
CA ALA A 20 -10.81 6.19 -31.16
C ALA A 20 -10.02 5.85 -29.87
N LYS A 21 -9.12 6.75 -29.46
CA LYS A 21 -8.51 6.73 -28.13
C LYS A 21 -9.47 7.43 -27.19
N ASP A 22 -9.98 6.73 -26.20
CA ASP A 22 -10.63 7.34 -25.04
C ASP A 22 -9.57 8.12 -24.25
N ASN A 23 -9.41 9.40 -24.60
CA ASN A 23 -8.51 10.33 -23.95
C ASN A 23 -9.32 11.29 -23.07
N ALA A 24 -10.06 10.71 -22.13
CA ALA A 24 -10.81 11.40 -21.09
C ALA A 24 -9.92 11.63 -19.88
N ASP A 25 -9.00 12.58 -19.99
CA ASP A 25 -8.26 13.15 -18.86
C ASP A 25 -8.53 14.68 -18.82
N SER A 26 -8.49 15.26 -17.62
CA SER A 26 -8.83 16.65 -17.33
C SER A 26 -10.30 17.04 -17.52
N ALA A 27 -11.20 16.38 -16.78
CA ALA A 27 -12.39 17.05 -16.23
C ALA A 27 -12.12 17.41 -14.77
N ASP A 28 -12.38 18.67 -14.40
CA ASP A 28 -12.07 19.24 -13.08
C ASP A 28 -12.84 18.51 -11.96
N GLY A 29 -12.12 17.64 -11.23
CA GLY A 29 -12.68 16.58 -10.41
C GLY A 29 -13.18 17.04 -9.04
N GLN A 30 -14.17 17.94 -9.01
CA GLN A 30 -14.95 18.16 -7.79
C GLN A 30 -15.79 16.90 -7.50
N GLU A 31 -15.36 16.09 -6.54
CA GLU A 31 -16.16 14.97 -6.04
C GLU A 31 -17.53 15.50 -5.60
N LEU A 32 -18.59 15.03 -6.25
CA LEU A 32 -19.97 15.36 -5.89
C LEU A 32 -20.26 14.81 -4.49
N LYS A 33 -20.15 15.67 -3.48
CA LYS A 33 -20.58 15.36 -2.12
C LYS A 33 -22.10 15.34 -2.06
N PHE A 34 -22.63 14.35 -1.37
CA PHE A 34 -24.06 14.24 -1.12
C PHE A 34 -24.54 15.40 -0.23
N THR A 35 -25.85 15.66 -0.20
CA THR A 35 -26.40 16.53 0.85
C THR A 35 -26.19 15.88 2.23
N PRO A 36 -26.12 16.66 3.33
CA PRO A 36 -25.90 16.09 4.66
C PRO A 36 -26.94 15.02 5.06
N GLU A 37 -28.19 15.16 4.60
CA GLU A 37 -29.27 14.19 4.87
C GLU A 37 -29.09 12.88 4.09
N GLU A 38 -28.70 12.96 2.81
CA GLU A 38 -28.36 11.79 1.97
C GLU A 38 -27.10 11.08 2.47
N GLU A 39 -26.07 11.84 2.86
CA GLU A 39 -24.83 11.30 3.45
C GLU A 39 -25.13 10.55 4.75
N GLU A 40 -25.96 11.12 5.64
CA GLU A 40 -26.35 10.45 6.88
C GLU A 40 -27.13 9.15 6.59
N GLY A 41 -27.99 9.14 5.57
CA GLY A 41 -28.69 7.94 5.09
C GLY A 41 -27.72 6.84 4.62
N LEU A 42 -26.78 7.19 3.74
CA LEU A 42 -25.76 6.28 3.21
C LEU A 42 -24.81 5.76 4.31
N VAL A 43 -24.45 6.61 5.28
CA VAL A 43 -23.63 6.21 6.44
C VAL A 43 -24.40 5.26 7.37
N LYS A 44 -25.71 5.47 7.58
CA LYS A 44 -26.57 4.54 8.34
C LYS A 44 -26.67 3.19 7.64
N GLU A 45 -26.91 3.16 6.34
CA GLU A 45 -26.99 1.94 5.52
C GLU A 45 -25.66 1.16 5.54
N SER A 46 -24.55 1.82 5.23
CA SER A 46 -23.20 1.25 5.29
C SER A 46 -22.87 0.69 6.68
N THR A 47 -23.26 1.41 7.75
CA THR A 47 -23.05 0.97 9.13
C THR A 47 -23.85 -0.30 9.45
N ALA A 48 -25.11 -0.37 9.02
CA ALA A 48 -25.97 -1.55 9.22
C ALA A 48 -25.40 -2.79 8.51
N SER A 49 -25.06 -2.69 7.22
CA SER A 49 -24.43 -3.80 6.46
C SER A 49 -23.11 -4.26 7.09
N LYS A 50 -22.29 -3.32 7.58
CA LYS A 50 -21.04 -3.61 8.31
C LYS A 50 -21.30 -4.30 9.67
N ASP A 51 -22.41 -4.02 10.36
CA ASP A 51 -22.75 -4.68 11.63
C ASP A 51 -23.41 -6.06 11.44
N GLU A 52 -24.15 -6.26 10.35
CA GLU A 52 -24.53 -7.60 9.87
C GLU A 52 -23.28 -8.43 9.53
N ALA A 53 -22.33 -7.87 8.79
CA ALA A 53 -21.05 -8.50 8.47
C ALA A 53 -20.21 -8.85 9.71
N ASN A 54 -20.17 -7.97 10.72
CA ASN A 54 -19.54 -8.25 12.02
C ASN A 54 -20.20 -9.47 12.70
N THR A 55 -21.52 -9.58 12.63
CA THR A 55 -22.29 -10.70 13.21
C THR A 55 -22.00 -12.02 12.48
N LEU A 56 -21.98 -12.01 11.14
CA LEU A 56 -21.61 -13.16 10.32
C LEU A 56 -20.15 -13.59 10.53
N PHE A 57 -19.23 -12.63 10.68
CA PHE A 57 -17.83 -12.88 11.01
C PHE A 57 -17.68 -13.57 12.38
N ALA A 58 -18.43 -13.11 13.39
CA ALA A 58 -18.47 -13.76 14.70
C ALA A 58 -19.05 -15.19 14.63
N ALA A 59 -20.04 -15.42 13.75
CA ALA A 59 -20.59 -16.73 13.42
C ALA A 59 -19.68 -17.59 12.52
N LYS A 60 -18.46 -17.12 12.18
CA LYS A 60 -17.49 -17.76 11.28
C LYS A 60 -17.96 -17.97 9.84
N LYS A 61 -19.03 -17.28 9.42
CA LYS A 61 -19.56 -17.28 8.06
C LYS A 61 -18.79 -16.27 7.20
N TYR A 62 -17.52 -16.54 6.95
CA TYR A 62 -16.61 -15.54 6.38
C TYR A 62 -16.96 -15.10 4.97
N GLN A 63 -17.52 -15.96 4.13
CA GLN A 63 -17.97 -15.58 2.79
C GLN A 63 -19.21 -14.67 2.85
N GLU A 64 -20.25 -15.07 3.59
CA GLU A 64 -21.45 -14.23 3.79
C GLU A 64 -21.09 -12.88 4.45
N ALA A 65 -20.07 -12.86 5.32
CA ALA A 65 -19.55 -11.62 5.90
C ALA A 65 -18.83 -10.74 4.87
N LEU A 66 -18.11 -11.32 3.91
CA LEU A 66 -17.49 -10.56 2.81
C LEU A 66 -18.56 -9.91 1.94
N ASP A 67 -19.57 -10.67 1.52
CA ASP A 67 -20.67 -10.15 0.70
C ASP A 67 -21.34 -8.94 1.39
N LYS A 68 -21.53 -9.00 2.72
CA LYS A 68 -22.07 -7.89 3.53
C LYS A 68 -21.10 -6.73 3.78
N TYR A 69 -19.79 -6.96 3.77
CA TYR A 69 -18.82 -5.87 3.77
C TYR A 69 -18.70 -5.19 2.39
N ASP A 70 -18.97 -5.93 1.31
CA ASP A 70 -19.05 -5.37 -0.04
C ASP A 70 -20.31 -4.52 -0.20
N ASP A 71 -21.47 -4.95 0.33
CA ASP A 71 -22.64 -4.05 0.49
C ASP A 71 -22.23 -2.77 1.25
N ALA A 72 -21.55 -2.92 2.40
CA ALA A 72 -21.14 -1.78 3.23
C ALA A 72 -20.17 -0.81 2.54
N ILE A 73 -19.23 -1.30 1.70
CA ILE A 73 -18.27 -0.43 1.00
C ILE A 73 -18.88 0.24 -0.23
N ASN A 74 -19.91 -0.36 -0.83
CA ASN A 74 -20.64 0.20 -1.96
C ASN A 74 -21.59 1.34 -1.52
N SER A 75 -22.28 1.19 -0.38
CA SER A 75 -23.13 2.25 0.18
C SER A 75 -22.32 3.36 0.89
N CYS A 76 -21.02 3.18 1.14
CA CYS A 76 -20.18 4.19 1.80
C CYS A 76 -19.60 5.22 0.81
N PRO A 77 -19.91 6.53 0.90
CA PRO A 77 -19.36 7.55 0.03
C PRO A 77 -17.82 7.51 -0.05
N ASN A 78 -17.27 7.62 -1.26
CA ASN A 78 -15.83 7.40 -1.53
C ASN A 78 -14.89 8.34 -0.75
N TYR A 79 -15.35 9.57 -0.48
CA TYR A 79 -14.64 10.59 0.28
C TYR A 79 -14.64 10.35 1.81
N LEU A 80 -15.49 9.44 2.33
CA LEU A 80 -15.50 9.07 3.75
C LEU A 80 -14.40 8.05 4.05
N HIS A 81 -13.17 8.52 4.04
CA HIS A 81 -11.98 7.68 4.10
C HIS A 81 -11.83 6.87 5.40
N TYR A 82 -12.23 7.41 6.56
CA TYR A 82 -12.13 6.66 7.83
C TYR A 82 -13.08 5.44 7.91
N PRO A 83 -14.40 5.56 7.68
CA PRO A 83 -15.29 4.38 7.61
C PRO A 83 -14.82 3.33 6.60
N ARG A 84 -14.43 3.75 5.40
CA ARG A 84 -13.89 2.85 4.35
C ARG A 84 -12.64 2.12 4.84
N ALA A 85 -11.72 2.81 5.51
CA ALA A 85 -10.53 2.19 6.08
C ALA A 85 -10.87 1.10 7.12
N VAL A 86 -11.89 1.30 7.95
CA VAL A 86 -12.38 0.30 8.92
C VAL A 86 -12.93 -0.93 8.19
N ILE A 87 -13.81 -0.74 7.20
CA ILE A 87 -14.44 -1.81 6.41
C ILE A 87 -13.36 -2.65 5.71
N TYR A 88 -12.45 -2.03 4.95
CA TYR A 88 -11.34 -2.74 4.28
C TYR A 88 -10.45 -3.51 5.26
N SER A 89 -10.24 -2.99 6.47
CA SER A 89 -9.48 -3.69 7.51
C SER A 89 -10.21 -4.97 7.97
N ASN A 90 -11.54 -4.95 8.06
CA ASN A 90 -12.33 -6.12 8.44
C ASN A 90 -12.51 -7.13 7.29
N ILE A 91 -12.62 -6.67 6.03
CA ILE A 91 -12.52 -7.52 4.83
C ILE A 91 -11.19 -8.31 4.86
N ALA A 92 -10.06 -7.63 5.12
CA ALA A 92 -8.76 -8.29 5.28
C ALA A 92 -8.72 -9.31 6.44
N ALA A 93 -9.55 -9.13 7.47
CA ALA A 93 -9.68 -10.11 8.55
C ALA A 93 -10.45 -11.36 8.11
N CYS A 94 -11.43 -11.24 7.22
CA CYS A 94 -12.17 -12.36 6.63
C CYS A 94 -11.25 -13.18 5.72
N HIS A 95 -10.53 -12.52 4.81
CA HIS A 95 -9.55 -13.16 3.93
C HIS A 95 -8.45 -13.92 4.71
N ILE A 96 -8.05 -13.43 5.89
CA ILE A 96 -7.12 -14.16 6.78
C ILE A 96 -7.70 -15.47 7.32
N GLN A 97 -9.01 -15.57 7.58
CA GLN A 97 -9.64 -16.81 8.04
C GLN A 97 -9.93 -17.79 6.90
N LEU A 98 -10.07 -17.27 5.68
CA LEU A 98 -10.19 -18.05 4.44
C LEU A 98 -8.83 -18.46 3.85
N GLU A 99 -7.73 -18.01 4.45
CA GLU A 99 -6.36 -18.18 3.96
C GLU A 99 -6.09 -17.61 2.54
N ASP A 100 -6.95 -16.70 2.05
CA ASP A 100 -6.67 -15.91 0.85
C ASP A 100 -5.67 -14.81 1.17
N TRP A 101 -4.39 -15.14 1.07
CA TRP A 101 -3.30 -14.21 1.34
C TRP A 101 -3.23 -13.08 0.31
N LYS A 102 -3.71 -13.28 -0.92
CA LYS A 102 -3.64 -12.27 -1.98
C LYS A 102 -4.64 -11.15 -1.71
N GLU A 103 -5.91 -11.49 -1.50
CA GLU A 103 -6.95 -10.51 -1.20
C GLU A 103 -6.78 -9.95 0.23
N THR A 104 -6.18 -10.70 1.17
CA THR A 104 -5.70 -10.14 2.46
C THR A 104 -4.75 -8.95 2.26
N ILE A 105 -3.72 -9.11 1.41
CA ILE A 105 -2.70 -8.07 1.19
C ILE A 105 -3.30 -6.84 0.50
N LYS A 106 -4.21 -7.07 -0.45
CA LYS A 106 -4.95 -6.04 -1.18
C LYS A 106 -5.83 -5.23 -0.24
N SER A 107 -6.81 -5.85 0.43
CA SER A 107 -7.74 -5.16 1.33
C SER A 107 -7.04 -4.46 2.49
N ALA A 108 -5.97 -5.05 3.05
CA ALA A 108 -5.17 -4.39 4.08
C ALA A 108 -4.38 -3.18 3.54
N SER A 109 -3.96 -3.20 2.27
CA SER A 109 -3.34 -2.04 1.61
C SER A 109 -4.37 -0.95 1.27
N ASP A 110 -5.59 -1.32 0.88
CA ASP A 110 -6.66 -0.35 0.61
C ASP A 110 -7.14 0.33 1.90
N SER A 111 -7.18 -0.40 3.02
CA SER A 111 -7.36 0.17 4.36
C SER A 111 -6.29 1.24 4.67
N LEU A 112 -5.01 0.96 4.37
CA LEU A 112 -3.92 1.91 4.61
C LEU A 112 -3.94 3.12 3.67
N ARG A 113 -4.26 2.92 2.38
CA ARG A 113 -4.45 4.00 1.39
C ARG A 113 -5.60 4.93 1.78
N ALA A 114 -6.68 4.40 2.33
CA ALA A 114 -7.78 5.21 2.82
C ALA A 114 -7.35 6.08 4.02
N LEU A 115 -6.58 5.54 4.99
CA LEU A 115 -6.03 6.35 6.08
C LEU A 115 -5.02 7.41 5.59
N GLU A 116 -4.22 7.09 4.57
CA GLU A 116 -3.29 8.05 3.95
C GLU A 116 -4.04 9.21 3.27
N LYS A 117 -5.09 8.92 2.49
CA LYS A 117 -5.97 9.95 1.90
C LYS A 117 -6.65 10.82 2.97
N LEU A 118 -7.06 10.22 4.10
CA LEU A 118 -7.63 10.96 5.21
C LEU A 118 -6.65 11.98 5.79
N GLU A 119 -5.40 11.58 6.05
CA GLU A 119 -4.33 12.46 6.56
C GLU A 119 -3.89 13.52 5.53
N GLN A 120 -4.00 13.22 4.22
CA GLN A 120 -3.82 14.22 3.16
C GLN A 120 -4.98 15.24 3.13
N SER A 121 -6.21 14.81 3.42
CA SER A 121 -7.40 15.67 3.40
C SER A 121 -7.53 16.57 4.64
N ASP A 122 -7.04 16.13 5.80
CA ASP A 122 -6.96 16.94 7.02
C ASP A 122 -5.55 16.87 7.62
N PRO A 123 -4.69 17.87 7.33
CA PRO A 123 -3.31 17.92 7.84
C PRO A 123 -3.18 17.88 9.36
N ARG A 124 -4.25 18.18 10.13
CA ARG A 124 -4.27 18.10 11.60
C ARG A 124 -4.23 16.65 12.11
N LEU A 125 -4.50 15.68 11.24
CA LEU A 125 -4.40 14.25 11.53
C LEU A 125 -2.98 13.70 11.28
N SER A 126 -2.07 14.49 10.69
CA SER A 126 -0.69 14.07 10.44
C SER A 126 0.03 13.71 11.74
N PRO A 127 0.73 12.57 11.82
CA PRO A 127 1.44 12.15 13.03
C PRO A 127 2.64 13.03 13.37
N ASP A 128 3.19 13.76 12.39
CA ASP A 128 4.26 14.74 12.61
C ASP A 128 3.64 16.10 12.92
N GLY A 129 3.32 16.31 14.19
CA GLY A 129 2.75 17.53 14.75
C GLY A 129 3.68 18.75 14.65
N LYS A 130 3.88 19.29 13.44
CA LYS A 130 4.16 20.70 13.28
C LYS A 130 2.88 21.46 13.58
N ASN A 131 2.69 21.83 14.84
CA ASN A 131 1.76 22.89 15.23
C ASN A 131 2.05 24.11 14.34
N SER A 132 1.19 24.37 13.36
CA SER A 132 1.21 25.58 12.54
C SER A 132 0.60 26.74 13.34
N ASP A 133 1.15 26.97 14.52
CA ASP A 133 0.67 27.97 15.46
C ASP A 133 1.59 29.20 15.42
N LYS A 134 0.98 30.39 15.45
CA LYS A 134 1.58 31.71 15.16
C LYS A 134 2.02 31.94 13.70
N LYS A 135 1.04 32.13 12.81
CA LYS A 135 1.10 33.27 11.88
C LYS A 135 0.59 34.54 12.58
N LYS A 136 1.30 34.99 13.63
CA LYS A 136 1.08 36.33 14.20
C LYS A 136 1.90 37.32 13.39
N GLU A 137 1.24 38.35 12.89
CA GLU A 137 1.83 39.40 12.07
C GLU A 137 2.94 40.12 12.86
N LYS A 138 4.02 40.48 12.14
CA LYS A 138 5.00 41.42 12.67
C LYS A 138 4.33 42.78 12.87
N LYS A 139 4.43 43.32 14.08
CA LYS A 139 4.65 44.76 14.28
C LYS A 139 5.85 44.94 15.19
N GLU A 140 6.87 45.59 14.65
CA GLU A 140 7.85 46.38 15.40
C GLU A 140 7.06 47.52 16.13
N ASP A 141 7.49 48.10 17.26
CA ASP A 141 8.86 48.25 17.79
C ASP A 141 8.87 48.60 19.31
N HIS A 142 10.07 48.82 19.87
CA HIS A 142 10.42 49.52 21.13
C HIS A 142 10.40 48.80 22.51
N ASP A 143 11.62 48.60 23.07
CA ASP A 143 12.18 49.08 24.37
C ASP A 143 11.19 49.56 25.48
N VAL A 144 11.32 49.27 26.79
CA VAL A 144 12.53 49.14 27.65
C VAL A 144 12.33 48.15 28.84
N GLU A 145 13.31 48.01 29.73
CA GLU A 145 13.42 47.04 30.85
C GLU A 145 12.53 47.26 32.10
N GLU A 146 12.52 46.22 32.96
CA GLU A 146 12.13 46.15 34.38
C GLU A 146 10.67 46.40 34.83
N GLU A 147 9.96 45.32 35.22
CA GLU A 147 9.23 45.31 36.50
C GLU A 147 9.11 43.90 37.12
N ILE A 148 9.29 43.80 38.44
CA ILE A 148 9.26 42.54 39.20
C ILE A 148 7.82 42.23 39.63
N ILE A 149 7.18 41.21 39.04
CA ILE A 149 5.88 40.70 39.52
C ILE A 149 5.95 39.23 39.94
N SER A 150 5.96 39.09 41.27
CA SER A 150 5.62 37.97 42.13
C SER A 150 4.95 36.70 41.56
N SER A 151 5.46 35.56 42.04
CA SER A 151 4.72 34.35 42.46
C SER A 151 3.76 33.62 41.49
N GLY A 152 4.14 32.39 41.14
CA GLY A 152 3.28 31.23 41.45
C GLY A 152 2.13 30.86 40.49
N ALA A 153 2.06 31.43 39.28
CA ALA A 153 0.95 31.18 38.35
C ALA A 153 1.39 30.66 36.95
N SER A 154 2.22 29.62 36.89
CA SER A 154 2.73 29.07 35.61
C SER A 154 2.70 27.54 35.52
N ARG A 155 1.62 26.91 35.99
CA ARG A 155 1.36 25.48 35.72
C ARG A 155 -0.11 25.09 35.58
N ALA A 156 -0.96 26.03 35.19
CA ALA A 156 -2.20 25.71 34.49
C ALA A 156 -1.85 25.57 33.00
N ALA A 157 -1.66 24.35 32.53
CA ALA A 157 -1.79 24.09 31.10
C ALA A 157 -3.23 24.49 30.70
N PRO A 158 -3.46 25.11 29.52
CA PRO A 158 -4.81 25.36 29.05
C PRO A 158 -5.62 24.06 29.10
N VAL A 159 -6.83 24.12 29.68
CA VAL A 159 -7.75 22.99 29.61
C VAL A 159 -7.97 22.69 28.13
N PRO A 160 -7.74 21.45 27.66
CA PRO A 160 -7.96 21.11 26.26
C PRO A 160 -9.38 21.49 25.85
N SER A 161 -9.54 22.08 24.66
CA SER A 161 -10.87 22.32 24.12
C SER A 161 -11.56 20.97 23.82
N ALA A 162 -12.89 20.97 23.70
CA ALA A 162 -13.61 19.76 23.30
C ALA A 162 -13.08 19.24 21.94
N ASP A 163 -12.85 20.16 21.01
CA ASP A 163 -12.28 19.90 19.68
C ASP A 163 -10.88 19.24 19.74
N ASP A 164 -10.03 19.63 20.71
CA ASP A 164 -8.70 19.01 20.91
C ASP A 164 -8.80 17.54 21.37
N GLU A 165 -9.77 17.23 22.24
CA GLU A 165 -9.99 15.86 22.70
C GLU A 165 -10.64 15.00 21.61
N GLU A 166 -11.61 15.53 20.86
CA GLU A 166 -12.18 14.85 19.69
C GLU A 166 -11.09 14.51 18.65
N LEU A 167 -10.22 15.48 18.32
CA LEU A 167 -9.11 15.25 17.40
C LEU A 167 -8.14 14.16 17.89
N LYS A 168 -7.78 14.16 19.18
CA LYS A 168 -6.94 13.10 19.79
C LYS A 168 -7.61 11.74 19.73
N THR A 169 -8.92 11.64 20.01
CA THR A 169 -9.64 10.35 19.91
C THR A 169 -9.68 9.84 18.48
N LEU A 170 -9.88 10.72 17.49
CA LEU A 170 -9.83 10.37 16.06
C LEU A 170 -8.42 9.91 15.65
N GLN A 171 -7.37 10.64 16.03
CA GLN A 171 -5.98 10.22 15.81
C GLN A 171 -5.68 8.84 16.42
N ALA A 172 -6.09 8.59 17.67
CA ALA A 172 -5.91 7.30 18.34
C ALA A 172 -6.68 6.17 17.63
N ASN A 173 -7.90 6.45 17.16
CA ASN A 173 -8.68 5.51 16.36
C ASN A 173 -8.03 5.20 15.00
N ILE A 174 -7.51 6.21 14.30
CA ILE A 174 -6.73 6.06 13.06
C ILE A 174 -5.49 5.18 13.29
N GLN A 175 -4.69 5.45 14.33
CA GLN A 175 -3.52 4.62 14.63
C GLN A 175 -3.91 3.18 14.98
N ARG A 176 -5.04 2.95 15.66
CA ARG A 176 -5.57 1.60 15.94
C ARG A 176 -5.92 0.84 14.66
N ILE A 177 -6.59 1.48 13.70
CA ILE A 177 -6.92 0.86 12.40
C ILE A 177 -5.65 0.63 11.56
N ARG A 178 -4.72 1.59 11.54
CA ARG A 178 -3.41 1.45 10.90
C ARG A 178 -2.64 0.25 11.45
N CYS A 179 -2.56 0.09 12.78
CA CYS A 179 -1.86 -1.04 13.39
C CYS A 179 -2.51 -2.38 13.00
N LYS A 180 -3.84 -2.48 13.04
CA LYS A 180 -4.59 -3.66 12.57
C LYS A 180 -4.30 -3.96 11.10
N ALA A 181 -4.35 -2.96 10.22
CA ALA A 181 -4.12 -3.13 8.79
C ALA A 181 -2.68 -3.58 8.48
N LEU A 182 -1.67 -2.95 9.10
CA LEU A 182 -0.27 -3.36 8.98
C LEU A 182 -0.06 -4.81 9.48
N MET A 183 -0.63 -5.20 10.62
CA MET A 183 -0.53 -6.58 11.13
C MET A 183 -1.18 -7.59 10.18
N ARG A 184 -2.37 -7.26 9.64
CA ARG A 184 -3.10 -8.08 8.67
C ARG A 184 -2.28 -8.24 7.38
N ARG A 185 -1.71 -7.15 6.85
CA ARG A 185 -0.85 -7.16 5.66
C ARG A 185 0.45 -7.93 5.88
N ALA A 186 1.13 -7.70 7.01
CA ALA A 186 2.34 -8.43 7.39
C ALA A 186 2.10 -9.94 7.46
N ARG A 187 0.96 -10.37 8.04
CA ARG A 187 0.56 -11.78 8.06
C ARG A 187 0.32 -12.32 6.65
N GLY A 188 -0.49 -11.65 5.84
CA GLY A 188 -0.77 -12.07 4.46
C GLY A 188 0.51 -12.21 3.64
N ARG A 189 1.36 -11.17 3.65
CA ARG A 189 2.68 -11.16 2.99
C ARG A 189 3.60 -12.28 3.48
N SER A 190 3.64 -12.53 4.79
CA SER A 190 4.46 -13.58 5.41
C SER A 190 4.06 -15.00 5.00
N GLN A 191 2.78 -15.21 4.65
CA GLN A 191 2.24 -16.50 4.21
C GLN A 191 2.26 -16.67 2.69
N ALA A 192 1.96 -15.60 1.94
CA ALA A 192 2.10 -15.59 0.48
C ALA A 192 3.53 -15.91 0.02
N GLY A 193 4.54 -15.47 0.80
CA GLY A 193 5.94 -15.81 0.55
C GLY A 193 6.48 -15.17 -0.73
N GLY A 194 7.70 -15.59 -1.10
CA GLY A 194 8.49 -14.93 -2.12
C GLY A 194 9.13 -13.62 -1.63
N TRP A 195 10.21 -13.18 -2.27
CA TRP A 195 11.09 -12.12 -1.80
C TRP A 195 10.35 -10.79 -1.56
N HIS A 196 9.58 -10.32 -2.55
CA HIS A 196 8.86 -9.04 -2.46
C HIS A 196 7.84 -9.01 -1.31
N ASN A 197 7.09 -10.10 -1.09
CA ASN A 197 6.14 -10.14 0.02
C ASN A 197 6.88 -10.22 1.36
N LEU A 198 7.88 -11.09 1.49
CA LEU A 198 8.63 -11.23 2.75
C LEU A 198 9.32 -9.91 3.15
N ALA A 199 9.90 -9.19 2.19
CA ALA A 199 10.49 -7.87 2.42
C ALA A 199 9.41 -6.85 2.88
N GLY A 200 8.27 -6.80 2.19
CA GLY A 200 7.15 -5.94 2.60
C GLY A 200 6.54 -6.32 3.96
N ALA A 201 6.59 -7.59 4.36
CA ALA A 201 6.19 -8.02 5.70
C ALA A 201 7.16 -7.50 6.78
N GLU A 202 8.45 -7.49 6.48
CA GLU A 202 9.48 -6.94 7.35
C GLU A 202 9.30 -5.42 7.52
N GLU A 203 9.00 -4.70 6.44
CA GLU A 203 8.65 -3.27 6.45
C GLU A 203 7.40 -2.99 7.30
N ASP A 204 6.32 -3.75 7.11
CA ASP A 204 5.09 -3.61 7.91
C ASP A 204 5.37 -3.84 9.41
N CYS A 205 6.20 -4.84 9.74
CA CYS A 205 6.62 -5.10 11.12
C CYS A 205 7.54 -4.00 11.70
N LYS A 206 8.42 -3.39 10.89
CA LYS A 206 9.24 -2.24 11.30
C LYS A 206 8.38 -1.02 11.59
N ALA A 207 7.40 -0.72 10.74
CA ALA A 207 6.45 0.37 10.94
C ALA A 207 5.63 0.21 12.23
N LEU A 208 5.21 -1.02 12.57
CA LEU A 208 4.56 -1.34 13.83
C LEU A 208 5.51 -1.16 15.05
N ALA A 209 6.75 -1.62 14.94
CA ALA A 209 7.73 -1.52 16.02
C ALA A 209 8.18 -0.07 16.31
N ALA A 210 8.03 0.85 15.36
CA ALA A 210 8.31 2.27 15.54
C ALA A 210 7.27 3.00 16.43
N LYS A 211 6.08 2.43 16.64
CA LYS A 211 5.01 3.02 17.48
C LYS A 211 4.48 2.02 18.51
N PRO A 212 5.31 1.58 19.48
CA PRO A 212 4.94 0.53 20.43
C PRO A 212 3.75 0.91 21.32
N GLU A 213 3.56 2.20 21.60
CA GLU A 213 2.44 2.76 22.38
C GLU A 213 1.06 2.31 21.84
N SER A 214 0.97 2.13 20.51
CA SER A 214 -0.29 1.90 19.79
C SER A 214 -0.69 0.43 19.69
N LEU A 215 0.13 -0.50 20.18
CA LEU A 215 -0.09 -1.94 20.10
C LEU A 215 -0.41 -2.55 21.46
N ALA A 216 -1.28 -3.58 21.48
CA ALA A 216 -1.44 -4.39 22.68
C ALA A 216 -0.15 -5.18 22.99
N PRO A 217 0.15 -5.48 24.27
CA PRO A 217 1.36 -6.24 24.63
C PRO A 217 1.45 -7.64 23.97
N ALA A 218 0.32 -8.23 23.57
CA ALA A 218 0.29 -9.48 22.81
C ALA A 218 0.76 -9.29 21.37
N ASP A 219 0.21 -8.29 20.68
CA ASP A 219 0.54 -7.93 19.30
C ASP A 219 2.01 -7.54 19.17
N LEU A 220 2.51 -6.78 20.14
CA LEU A 220 3.91 -6.36 20.21
C LEU A 220 4.88 -7.56 20.35
N ARG A 221 4.48 -8.64 21.05
CA ARG A 221 5.25 -9.91 21.06
C ARG A 221 5.24 -10.60 19.69
N VAL A 222 4.12 -10.56 18.96
CA VAL A 222 4.04 -11.11 17.59
C VAL A 222 4.95 -10.33 16.65
N VAL A 223 4.91 -8.99 16.68
CA VAL A 223 5.79 -8.13 15.86
C VAL A 223 7.28 -8.38 16.16
N ARG A 224 7.66 -8.43 17.45
CA ARG A 224 9.05 -8.76 17.84
C ARG A 224 9.49 -10.15 17.36
N LYS A 225 8.59 -11.14 17.37
CA LYS A 225 8.87 -12.47 16.80
C LYS A 225 9.10 -12.38 15.28
N GLN A 226 8.20 -11.73 14.56
CA GLN A 226 8.32 -11.57 13.10
C GLN A 226 9.61 -10.83 12.70
N LEU A 227 10.01 -9.78 13.42
CA LEU A 227 11.24 -9.03 13.13
C LEU A 227 12.54 -9.84 13.32
N ARG A 228 12.51 -10.92 14.10
CA ARG A 228 13.63 -11.86 14.20
C ARG A 228 13.56 -12.95 13.13
N ASP A 229 12.35 -13.43 12.85
CA ASP A 229 12.12 -14.61 12.00
C ASP A 229 12.06 -14.25 10.49
N LEU A 230 11.74 -13.01 10.11
CA LEU A 230 11.63 -12.55 8.72
C LEU A 230 12.97 -12.25 8.02
N PRO A 231 13.94 -11.51 8.57
CA PRO A 231 15.18 -11.16 7.86
C PRO A 231 15.94 -12.35 7.24
N PRO A 232 16.12 -13.51 7.90
CA PRO A 232 16.76 -14.66 7.25
C PRO A 232 15.91 -15.27 6.13
N ARG A 233 14.56 -15.20 6.23
CA ARG A 233 13.64 -15.64 5.17
C ARG A 233 13.69 -14.71 3.96
N VAL A 234 13.76 -13.40 4.18
CA VAL A 234 13.93 -12.38 3.13
C VAL A 234 15.22 -12.63 2.36
N LYS A 235 16.34 -12.79 3.07
CA LYS A 235 17.65 -13.07 2.44
C LYS A 235 17.65 -14.37 1.65
N ALA A 236 17.11 -15.46 2.20
CA ALA A 236 17.05 -16.74 1.50
C ALA A 236 16.15 -16.69 0.25
N ALA A 237 15.01 -15.98 0.31
CA ALA A 237 14.14 -15.78 -0.84
C ALA A 237 14.81 -14.89 -1.91
N GLN A 238 15.50 -13.82 -1.51
CA GLN A 238 16.27 -12.96 -2.39
C GLN A 238 17.36 -13.73 -3.15
N GLU A 239 18.19 -14.50 -2.44
CA GLU A 239 19.27 -15.29 -3.05
C GLU A 239 18.72 -16.32 -4.03
N LYS A 240 17.62 -17.01 -3.67
CA LYS A 240 16.94 -17.98 -4.53
C LYS A 240 16.36 -17.32 -5.79
N GLU A 241 15.52 -16.30 -5.65
CA GLU A 241 14.83 -15.67 -6.76
C GLU A 241 15.79 -14.93 -7.69
N MET A 242 16.81 -14.25 -7.14
CA MET A 242 17.87 -13.65 -7.95
C MET A 242 18.67 -14.70 -8.71
N GLY A 243 18.94 -15.87 -8.11
CA GLY A 243 19.56 -17.01 -8.81
C GLY A 243 18.72 -17.54 -9.96
N GLU A 244 17.41 -17.72 -9.74
CA GLU A 244 16.46 -18.16 -10.78
C GLU A 244 16.30 -17.13 -11.91
N MET A 245 16.22 -15.83 -11.59
CA MET A 245 16.18 -14.74 -12.57
C MET A 245 17.47 -14.66 -13.38
N TRP A 246 18.63 -14.81 -12.74
CA TRP A 246 19.93 -14.84 -13.41
C TRP A 246 20.08 -16.07 -14.32
N GLY A 247 19.58 -17.23 -13.89
CA GLY A 247 19.49 -18.43 -14.74
C GLY A 247 18.66 -18.17 -16.00
N LYS A 248 17.41 -17.67 -15.84
CA LYS A 248 16.53 -17.34 -16.97
C LYS A 248 17.13 -16.28 -17.91
N LEU A 249 17.83 -15.28 -17.37
CA LEU A 249 18.52 -14.27 -18.17
C LEU A 249 19.69 -14.86 -18.96
N LYS A 250 20.46 -15.78 -18.34
CA LYS A 250 21.51 -16.54 -19.03
C LYS A 250 20.93 -17.42 -20.13
N ASP A 251 19.83 -18.12 -19.88
CA ASP A 251 19.20 -18.99 -20.88
C ASP A 251 18.63 -18.21 -22.07
N LEU A 252 18.04 -17.04 -21.81
CA LEU A 252 17.61 -16.11 -22.86
C LEU A 252 18.81 -15.60 -23.69
N GLY A 253 19.90 -15.20 -23.03
CA GLY A 253 21.14 -14.81 -23.68
C GLY A 253 21.76 -15.94 -24.51
N ASN A 254 21.78 -17.17 -23.96
CA ASN A 254 22.22 -18.37 -24.67
C ASN A 254 21.35 -18.66 -25.89
N GLY A 255 20.03 -18.42 -25.83
CA GLY A 255 19.13 -18.55 -26.97
C GLY A 255 19.52 -17.63 -28.15
N ILE A 256 19.92 -16.39 -27.84
CA ILE A 256 20.39 -15.40 -28.83
C ILE A 256 21.80 -15.73 -29.33
N LEU A 257 22.67 -16.24 -28.47
CA LEU A 257 24.09 -16.50 -28.77
C LEU A 257 24.35 -17.85 -29.46
N LYS A 258 23.48 -18.84 -29.27
CA LYS A 258 23.64 -20.21 -29.81
C LYS A 258 23.77 -20.28 -31.34
N PRO A 259 23.04 -19.50 -32.17
CA PRO A 259 23.25 -19.46 -33.62
C PRO A 259 24.66 -18.98 -34.04
N PHE A 260 25.38 -18.29 -33.16
CA PHE A 260 26.74 -17.80 -33.38
C PHE A 260 27.82 -18.72 -32.78
N GLY A 261 27.45 -19.88 -32.21
CA GLY A 261 28.37 -20.77 -31.50
C GLY A 261 28.84 -20.22 -30.14
N LEU A 262 28.12 -19.24 -29.57
CA LEU A 262 28.47 -18.55 -28.33
C LEU A 262 27.49 -18.88 -27.19
N SER A 263 27.91 -18.60 -25.96
CA SER A 263 27.11 -18.68 -24.74
C SER A 263 27.46 -17.55 -23.77
N THR A 264 26.59 -17.30 -22.79
CA THR A 264 26.84 -16.34 -21.71
C THR A 264 28.02 -16.73 -20.80
N ASN A 265 28.50 -17.99 -20.88
CA ASN A 265 29.69 -18.43 -20.14
C ASN A 265 31.01 -18.06 -20.85
N ASN A 266 30.96 -17.72 -22.15
CA ASN A 266 32.13 -17.24 -22.88
C ASN A 266 32.56 -15.82 -22.48
N PHE A 267 31.68 -15.06 -21.81
CA PHE A 267 31.94 -13.68 -21.40
C PHE A 267 32.06 -13.62 -19.86
N GLN A 268 33.28 -13.76 -19.34
CA GLN A 268 33.55 -13.73 -17.91
C GLN A 268 33.83 -12.31 -17.44
N MET A 269 33.09 -11.84 -16.43
CA MET A 269 33.41 -10.58 -15.77
C MET A 269 34.55 -10.80 -14.76
N VAL A 270 35.64 -10.08 -14.94
CA VAL A 270 36.79 -10.04 -14.01
C VAL A 270 36.83 -8.67 -13.37
N LYS A 271 36.67 -8.63 -12.05
CA LYS A 271 36.79 -7.41 -11.25
C LYS A 271 38.25 -7.16 -10.93
N ASP A 272 38.74 -5.96 -11.23
CA ASP A 272 40.06 -5.50 -10.78
C ASP A 272 39.95 -5.00 -9.33
N GLU A 273 40.62 -5.69 -8.41
CA GLU A 273 40.61 -5.36 -6.98
C GLU A 273 41.28 -4.02 -6.66
N LYS A 274 42.13 -3.49 -7.56
CA LYS A 274 42.87 -2.22 -7.33
C LYS A 274 42.09 -0.99 -7.77
N THR A 275 41.36 -1.07 -8.87
CA THR A 275 40.56 0.05 -9.41
C THR A 275 39.07 -0.06 -9.08
N GLY A 276 38.60 -1.22 -8.64
CA GLY A 276 37.18 -1.53 -8.45
C GLY A 276 36.41 -1.72 -9.76
N GLY A 277 37.06 -1.55 -10.92
CA GLY A 277 36.46 -1.67 -12.24
C GLY A 277 36.12 -3.11 -12.62
N TYR A 278 35.09 -3.26 -13.46
CA TYR A 278 34.73 -4.55 -14.05
C TYR A 278 35.23 -4.58 -15.51
N SER A 279 36.03 -5.59 -15.83
CA SER A 279 36.45 -5.91 -17.20
C SER A 279 35.71 -7.17 -17.67
N MET A 280 35.41 -7.27 -18.97
CA MET A 280 34.72 -8.44 -19.54
C MET A 280 35.70 -9.17 -20.45
N ASN A 281 36.14 -10.35 -20.01
CA ASN A 281 37.09 -11.18 -20.73
C ASN A 281 36.35 -12.24 -21.56
N PHE A 282 36.74 -12.40 -22.81
CA PHE A 282 36.15 -13.39 -23.71
C PHE A 282 37.00 -14.66 -23.75
N GLN A 283 36.43 -15.78 -23.33
CA GLN A 283 37.02 -17.11 -23.47
C GLN A 283 36.26 -17.88 -24.57
N PRO A 284 36.87 -18.10 -25.76
CA PRO A 284 36.27 -18.96 -26.76
C PRO A 284 36.13 -20.37 -26.20
N GLY A 285 34.91 -20.92 -26.25
CA GLY A 285 34.62 -22.26 -25.76
C GLY A 285 35.30 -23.28 -26.65
N GLY A 286 36.07 -24.20 -26.05
CA GLY A 286 36.79 -25.23 -26.79
C GLY A 286 35.83 -26.08 -27.62
N SER A 287 36.13 -26.23 -28.91
CA SER A 287 35.43 -27.16 -29.79
C SER A 287 35.69 -28.60 -29.36
N SER A 288 34.62 -29.40 -29.28
CA SER A 288 34.64 -30.86 -29.21
C SER A 288 33.40 -31.37 -29.93
#